data_AF-A0A068R4V0-F1
#
_entry.id   AF-A0A068R4V0-F1
#
_cell.length_a   1.000
_cell.length_b   1.000
_cell.length_c   1.000
_cell.angle_alpha   90.00
_cell.angle_beta   90.00
_cell.angle_gamma   90.00
#
_symmetry.space_group_name_H-M   'P 1'
#
loop_
_entity.id
_entity.type
_entity.pdbx_description
1 polymer ?
#
loop_
_entity_poly.entity_id
_entity_poly.type
_entity_poly.pdbx_seq_one_letter_code
_entity_poly.pdbx_strand_id
1 'polypeptide(L)'
;MHGCFSLSRSACLLSLILVCVPLAQAAEKDELASAKRLIEQVQIALERASLAEKQADIPTPPRYDFDYLRIKADLSTIKAGIDHYLTPSRAQQQGSGSVSGHYRQEHPQ
;
A
#
# COMPACT_ATOMS: atom_id res chain seq x y z
N MET A 1 18.98 -26.52 44.47
CA MET A 1 18.19 -26.96 43.29
C MET A 1 17.43 -25.81 42.60
N HIS A 2 17.97 -24.58 42.58
CA HIS A 2 17.30 -23.40 41.96
C HIS A 2 17.67 -23.16 40.48
N GLY A 3 18.64 -23.90 39.92
CA GLY A 3 19.12 -23.69 38.56
C GLY A 3 18.19 -24.19 37.44
N CYS A 4 17.36 -25.20 37.69
CA CYS A 4 16.56 -25.85 36.64
C CYS A 4 15.34 -25.01 36.18
N PHE A 5 14.75 -24.23 37.09
CA PHE A 5 13.59 -23.38 36.77
C PHE A 5 13.93 -22.18 35.87
N SER A 6 15.17 -21.65 35.97
CA SER A 6 15.60 -20.51 35.15
C SER A 6 15.91 -20.89 33.70
N LEU A 7 16.45 -22.10 33.48
CA LEU A 7 16.67 -22.64 32.14
C LEU A 7 15.36 -22.99 31.43
N SER A 8 14.41 -23.60 32.14
CA SER A 8 13.08 -23.92 31.58
C SER A 8 12.31 -22.66 31.15
N ARG A 9 12.34 -21.60 31.97
CA ARG A 9 11.73 -20.30 31.63
C ARG A 9 12.40 -19.64 30.42
N SER A 10 13.73 -19.67 30.33
CA SER A 10 14.45 -19.13 29.17
C SER A 10 14.17 -19.94 27.90
N ALA A 11 14.06 -21.26 28.01
CA ALA A 11 13.70 -22.13 26.89
C ALA A 11 12.27 -21.88 26.38
N CYS A 12 11.31 -21.68 27.29
CA CYS A 12 9.94 -21.28 26.93
C CYS A 12 9.86 -19.90 26.28
N LEU A 13 10.64 -18.93 26.76
CA LEU A 13 10.68 -17.59 26.16
C LEU A 13 11.33 -17.62 24.77
N LEU A 14 12.41 -18.40 24.60
CA LEU A 14 13.06 -18.59 23.30
C LEU A 14 12.16 -19.30 22.30
N SER A 15 11.42 -20.34 22.72
CA SER A 15 10.48 -21.02 21.83
C SER A 15 9.30 -20.14 21.43
N LEU A 16 8.78 -19.32 22.37
CA LEU A 16 7.73 -18.35 22.09
C LEU A 16 8.21 -17.30 21.07
N ILE A 17 9.42 -16.77 21.22
CA ILE A 17 10.01 -15.82 20.27
C ILE A 17 10.23 -16.49 18.91
N LEU A 18 10.73 -17.74 18.88
CA LEU A 18 10.97 -18.48 17.64
C LEU A 18 9.70 -18.70 16.82
N VAL A 19 8.55 -18.83 17.47
CA VAL A 19 7.26 -19.12 16.82
C VAL A 19 6.45 -17.85 16.56
N CYS A 20 6.37 -16.91 17.49
CA CYS A 20 5.52 -15.72 17.37
C CYS A 20 6.06 -14.69 16.37
N VAL A 21 7.38 -14.50 16.29
CA VAL A 21 7.99 -13.53 15.35
C VAL A 21 7.71 -13.88 13.88
N PRO A 22 7.97 -15.11 13.40
CA PRO A 22 7.68 -15.44 12.00
C PRO A 22 6.18 -15.44 11.69
N LEU A 23 5.32 -15.79 12.64
CA LEU A 23 3.87 -15.76 12.46
C LEU A 23 3.32 -14.33 12.32
N ALA A 24 3.81 -13.39 13.16
CA ALA A 24 3.45 -11.98 13.05
C ALA A 24 3.92 -11.39 11.71
N GLN A 25 5.13 -11.73 11.27
CA GLN A 25 5.66 -11.28 9.99
C GLN A 25 4.87 -11.87 8.80
N ALA A 26 4.41 -13.11 8.90
CA ALA A 26 3.56 -13.71 7.86
C ALA A 26 2.21 -12.98 7.76
N ALA A 27 1.56 -12.71 8.90
CA ALA A 27 0.30 -11.98 8.95
C ALA A 27 0.42 -10.55 8.37
N GLU A 28 1.49 -9.83 8.70
CA GLU A 28 1.77 -8.51 8.12
C GLU A 28 1.90 -8.56 6.59
N LYS A 29 2.65 -9.54 6.07
CA LYS A 29 2.84 -9.71 4.63
C LYS A 29 1.53 -10.03 3.91
N ASP A 30 0.66 -10.82 4.51
CA ASP A 30 -0.66 -11.16 3.97
C ASP A 30 -1.57 -9.93 3.92
N GLU A 31 -1.59 -9.11 4.97
CA GLU A 31 -2.34 -7.85 5.01
C GLU A 31 -1.83 -6.85 3.96
N LEU A 32 -0.51 -6.73 3.79
CA LEU A 32 0.07 -5.89 2.74
C LEU A 32 -0.23 -6.41 1.33
N ALA A 33 -0.27 -7.73 1.12
CA ALA A 33 -0.72 -8.32 -0.14
C ALA A 33 -2.21 -8.03 -0.41
N SER A 34 -3.04 -8.05 0.63
CA SER A 34 -4.45 -7.65 0.56
C SER A 34 -4.59 -6.18 0.18
N ALA A 35 -3.85 -5.28 0.83
CA ALA A 35 -3.83 -3.85 0.53
C ALA A 35 -3.46 -3.56 -0.94
N LYS A 36 -2.48 -4.28 -1.49
CA LYS A 36 -2.13 -4.17 -2.92
C LYS A 36 -3.28 -4.55 -3.84
N ARG A 37 -4.01 -5.63 -3.53
CA ARG A 37 -5.18 -6.04 -4.32
C ARG A 37 -6.29 -4.99 -4.25
N LEU A 38 -6.51 -4.39 -3.09
CA LEU A 38 -7.45 -3.27 -2.94
C LEU A 38 -7.03 -2.07 -3.79
N ILE A 39 -5.74 -1.71 -3.81
CA ILE A 39 -5.22 -0.65 -4.68
C ILE A 39 -5.48 -0.96 -6.16
N GLU A 40 -5.31 -2.21 -6.60
CA GLU A 40 -5.64 -2.62 -7.97
C GLU A 40 -7.14 -2.50 -8.26
N GLN A 41 -8.00 -2.90 -7.33
CA GLN A 41 -9.44 -2.71 -7.47
C GLN A 41 -9.84 -1.24 -7.55
N VAL A 42 -9.22 -0.36 -6.76
CA VAL A 42 -9.43 1.08 -6.82
C VAL A 42 -9.01 1.64 -8.18
N GLN A 43 -7.88 1.21 -8.74
CA GLN A 43 -7.44 1.65 -10.07
C GLN A 43 -8.46 1.27 -11.17
N ILE A 44 -9.00 0.06 -11.11
CA ILE A 44 -10.04 -0.40 -12.05
C ILE A 44 -11.35 0.41 -11.86
N ALA A 45 -11.70 0.78 -10.62
CA ALA A 45 -12.86 1.63 -10.35
C ALA A 45 -12.66 3.05 -10.90
N LEU A 46 -11.46 3.62 -10.73
CA LEU A 46 -11.08 4.93 -11.27
C LEU A 46 -11.11 4.94 -12.80
N GLU A 47 -10.69 3.86 -13.45
CA GLU A 47 -10.80 3.71 -14.91
C GLU A 47 -12.24 3.75 -15.39
N ARG A 48 -13.11 2.98 -14.73
CA ARG A 48 -14.54 2.99 -15.03
C ARG A 48 -15.15 4.38 -14.82
N ALA A 49 -14.81 5.06 -13.72
CA ALA A 49 -15.26 6.42 -13.45
C ALA A 49 -14.77 7.43 -14.51
N SER A 50 -13.50 7.33 -14.94
CA SER A 50 -12.96 8.18 -16.02
C SER A 50 -13.66 7.96 -17.35
N LEU A 51 -14.01 6.72 -17.69
CA LEU A 51 -14.75 6.42 -18.91
C LEU A 51 -16.19 6.94 -18.84
N ALA A 52 -16.84 6.82 -17.69
CA ALA A 52 -18.19 7.32 -17.48
C ALA A 52 -18.25 8.85 -17.56
N GLU A 53 -17.27 9.54 -16.99
CA GLU A 53 -17.14 11.00 -17.08
C GLU A 53 -16.97 11.45 -18.54
N LYS A 54 -16.06 10.83 -19.30
CA LYS A 54 -15.87 11.13 -20.74
C LYS A 54 -17.09 10.87 -21.62
N GLN A 55 -17.97 9.97 -21.21
CA GLN A 55 -19.21 9.66 -21.91
C GLN A 55 -20.37 10.57 -21.51
N ALA A 56 -20.23 11.31 -20.41
CA ALA A 56 -21.25 12.25 -19.98
C ALA A 56 -21.27 13.44 -20.95
N ASP A 57 -22.36 13.57 -21.70
CA ASP A 57 -22.60 14.72 -22.58
C ASP A 57 -23.05 15.91 -21.71
N ILE A 58 -22.09 16.55 -21.05
CA ILE A 58 -22.34 17.69 -20.16
C ILE A 58 -22.28 18.99 -20.98
N PRO A 59 -23.39 19.76 -21.07
CA PRO A 59 -23.45 20.97 -21.90
C PRO A 59 -22.47 22.08 -21.49
N THR A 60 -22.06 22.10 -20.21
CA THR A 60 -21.07 23.02 -19.66
C THR A 60 -20.09 22.25 -18.79
N PRO A 61 -18.79 22.17 -19.15
CA PRO A 61 -17.82 21.47 -18.34
C PRO A 61 -17.70 22.14 -16.96
N PRO A 62 -17.58 21.36 -15.87
CA PRO A 62 -17.36 21.91 -14.55
C PRO A 62 -16.02 22.67 -14.49
N ARG A 63 -15.90 23.60 -13.54
CA ARG A 63 -14.66 24.36 -13.34
C ARG A 63 -13.51 23.49 -12.81
N TYR A 64 -13.87 22.41 -12.12
CA TYR A 64 -12.94 21.52 -11.47
C TYR A 64 -13.30 20.08 -11.80
N ASP A 65 -12.29 19.32 -12.17
CA ASP A 65 -12.41 17.89 -12.46
C ASP A 65 -11.45 17.08 -11.61
N PHE A 66 -11.69 15.78 -11.60
CA PHE A 66 -10.85 14.84 -10.88
C PHE A 66 -9.64 14.44 -11.74
N ASP A 67 -8.43 14.68 -11.24
CA ASP A 67 -7.17 14.34 -11.91
C ASP A 67 -6.90 12.83 -11.80
N TYR A 68 -7.50 12.08 -12.72
CA TYR A 68 -7.36 10.62 -12.80
C TYR A 68 -5.92 10.16 -13.03
N LEU A 69 -5.08 10.96 -13.71
CA LEU A 69 -3.70 10.60 -13.97
C LEU A 69 -2.87 10.68 -12.69
N ARG A 70 -3.07 11.73 -11.91
CA ARG A 70 -2.34 11.95 -10.66
C ARG A 70 -2.69 10.94 -9.59
N ILE A 71 -3.97 10.62 -9.36
CA ILE A 71 -4.32 9.58 -8.37
C ILE A 71 -3.74 8.21 -8.76
N LYS A 72 -3.69 7.87 -10.06
CA LYS A 72 -3.11 6.60 -10.51
C LYS A 72 -1.60 6.54 -10.28
N ALA A 73 -0.91 7.66 -10.49
CA ALA A 73 0.51 7.79 -10.20
C ALA A 73 0.79 7.64 -8.69
N ASP A 74 -0.03 8.28 -7.85
CA ASP A 74 0.07 8.17 -6.39
C ASP A 74 -0.20 6.73 -5.90
N LEU A 75 -1.23 6.07 -6.42
CA LEU A 75 -1.53 4.66 -6.11
C LEU A 75 -0.42 3.71 -6.57
N SER A 76 0.20 3.97 -7.72
CA SER A 76 1.35 3.21 -8.21
C SER A 76 2.57 3.40 -7.30
N THR A 77 2.78 4.62 -6.81
CA THR A 77 3.84 4.95 -5.86
C THR A 77 3.65 4.21 -4.53
N ILE A 78 2.42 4.18 -3.99
CA ILE A 78 2.09 3.44 -2.77
C ILE A 78 2.34 1.94 -2.97
N LYS A 79 1.86 1.37 -4.09
CA LYS A 79 2.08 -0.04 -4.43
C LYS A 79 3.57 -0.38 -4.53
N ALA A 80 4.36 0.47 -5.18
CA ALA A 80 5.81 0.31 -5.28
C ALA A 80 6.50 0.37 -3.91
N GLY A 81 6.05 1.25 -3.01
CA GLY A 81 6.54 1.32 -1.63
C GLY A 81 6.27 0.03 -0.84
N ILE A 82 5.07 -0.53 -0.98
CA ILE A 82 4.72 -1.84 -0.37
C ILE A 82 5.59 -2.95 -0.97
N ASP A 83 5.77 -2.97 -2.30
CA ASP A 83 6.61 -3.97 -2.98
C ASP A 83 8.07 -3.90 -2.51
N HIS A 84 8.61 -2.70 -2.36
CA HIS A 84 9.95 -2.50 -1.84
C HIS A 84 10.10 -3.01 -0.40
N TYR A 85 9.09 -2.79 0.45
CA TYR A 85 9.08 -3.29 1.82
C TYR A 85 9.00 -4.83 1.88
N LEU A 86 8.14 -5.44 1.06
CA LEU A 86 7.96 -6.90 1.03
C LEU A 86 9.15 -7.64 0.40
N THR A 87 9.84 -7.00 -0.56
CA THR A 87 11.03 -7.53 -1.24
C THR A 87 12.23 -6.59 -1.07
N PRO A 88 12.80 -6.50 0.15
CA PRO A 88 13.92 -5.61 0.40
C PRO A 88 15.12 -6.07 -0.42
N SER A 89 15.39 -5.40 -1.54
CA SER A 89 16.64 -5.56 -2.27
C SER A 89 17.78 -4.98 -1.43
N ARG A 90 18.92 -5.66 -1.35
CA ARG A 90 20.14 -5.13 -0.70
C ARG A 90 20.75 -3.93 -1.45
N ALA A 91 20.19 -3.53 -2.60
CA ALA A 91 20.67 -2.41 -3.40
C ALA A 91 19.80 -1.16 -3.20
N GLN A 92 20.35 -0.18 -2.47
CA GLN A 92 19.95 1.24 -2.34
C GLN A 92 18.48 1.56 -2.07
N GLN A 93 18.23 2.42 -1.07
CA GLN A 93 16.94 3.09 -0.89
C GLN A 93 16.61 3.89 -2.16
N GLN A 94 15.84 3.30 -3.06
CA GLN A 94 15.25 4.02 -4.17
C GLN A 94 14.24 4.97 -3.53
N GLY A 95 14.48 6.27 -3.69
CA GLY A 95 13.73 7.32 -3.00
C GLY A 95 12.24 7.06 -3.12
N SER A 96 11.55 7.11 -1.97
CA SER A 96 10.10 7.00 -1.91
C SER A 96 9.51 8.04 -2.86
N GLY A 97 8.77 7.62 -3.89
CA GLY A 97 8.04 8.57 -4.71
C GLY A 97 7.11 9.41 -3.84
N SER A 98 6.91 10.67 -4.20
CA SER A 98 6.00 11.54 -3.46
C SER A 98 4.56 11.26 -3.86
N VAL A 99 3.66 11.18 -2.88
CA VAL A 99 2.21 11.21 -3.09
C VAL A 99 1.78 12.68 -3.09
N SER A 100 1.08 13.12 -4.13
CA SER A 100 0.61 14.50 -4.25
C SER A 100 -0.53 14.81 -3.28
N GLY A 101 -1.54 13.93 -3.21
CA GLY A 101 -2.75 14.14 -2.39
C GLY A 101 -3.72 15.22 -2.89
N HIS A 102 -3.39 15.95 -3.95
CA HIS A 102 -4.25 16.97 -4.57
C HIS A 102 -4.75 16.51 -5.94
N TYR A 103 -5.96 15.97 -6.01
CA TYR A 103 -6.56 15.39 -7.23
C TYR A 103 -7.58 16.30 -7.92
N ARG A 104 -7.55 17.61 -7.64
CA ARG A 104 -8.42 18.58 -8.29
C ARG A 104 -7.66 19.24 -9.43
N GLN A 105 -8.18 19.14 -10.64
CA GLN A 105 -7.65 19.80 -11.84
C GLN A 105 -8.58 20.94 -12.24
N GLU A 106 -8.01 22.09 -12.62
CA GLU A 106 -8.74 23.21 -13.19
C GLU A 106 -8.76 23.11 -14.72
N HIS A 107 -9.90 23.38 -15.33
CA HIS A 107 -9.99 23.51 -16.78
C HIS A 107 -9.25 24.77 -17.25
N PRO A 108 -8.30 24.68 -18.20
CA PRO A 108 -7.70 25.86 -18.82
C PRO A 108 -8.81 26.68 -19.50
N GLN A 109 -8.81 27.99 -19.27
CA GLN A 109 -9.70 28.94 -19.95
C GLN A 109 -9.32 29.13 -21.41
#